data_AF-A0A2T2XLJ0-F1
#
_entry.id   AF-A0A2T2XLJ0-F1
#
_cell.length_a   1.000
_cell.length_b   1.000
_cell.length_c   1.000
_cell.angle_alpha   90.00
_cell.angle_beta   90.00
_cell.angle_gamma   90.00
#
_symmetry.space_group_name_H-M   'P 1'
#
loop_
_entity.id
_entity.type
_entity.pdbx_description
1 polymer ?
#
loop_
_entity_poly.entity_id
_entity_poly.type
_entity_poly.pdbx_seq_one_letter_code
_entity_poly.pdbx_strand_id
1 'polypeptide(L)'
;MSFLRSWGYAKHRAITSYQEQRLNELVDRYHQVQTKNFVDELDVTRVILGKEVPFSELTVAEANRIAAHLNVRIALHTYFKDVMPEPLPPFETETLWLENDRHLLDRVIARAGWDTGEYFLSPHPLDKVSKR
;
A
#
# COMPACT_ATOMS: atom_id res chain seq x y z
N MET A 1 -9.11 3.54 -12.10
CA MET A 1 -7.77 3.24 -12.65
C MET A 1 -7.40 1.81 -12.27
N SER A 2 -6.91 1.01 -13.22
CA SER A 2 -6.36 -0.34 -12.99
C SER A 2 -4.84 -0.25 -13.02
N PHE A 3 -4.22 0.22 -11.93
CA PHE A 3 -2.78 0.46 -11.88
C PHE A 3 -2.00 -0.85 -11.66
N LEU A 4 -2.52 -1.74 -10.81
CA LEU A 4 -1.76 -2.90 -10.31
C LEU A 4 -1.70 -4.10 -11.27
N ARG A 5 -2.74 -4.31 -12.09
CA ARG A 5 -2.71 -5.36 -13.14
C ARG A 5 -1.80 -5.00 -14.32
N SER A 6 -1.48 -3.72 -14.51
CA SER A 6 -0.74 -3.24 -15.68
C SER A 6 0.75 -3.63 -15.68
N TRP A 7 1.30 -4.04 -14.53
CA TRP A 7 2.73 -4.33 -14.36
C TRP A 7 3.12 -5.79 -14.65
N GLY A 8 2.13 -6.61 -14.99
CA GLY A 8 2.28 -7.97 -15.52
C GLY A 8 2.28 -9.07 -14.47
N TYR A 9 2.12 -10.31 -14.94
CA TYR A 9 2.00 -11.53 -14.11
C TYR A 9 3.34 -12.19 -13.73
N ALA A 10 4.47 -11.69 -14.23
CA ALA A 10 5.80 -12.22 -13.94
C ALA A 10 6.29 -11.75 -12.56
N LYS A 11 5.66 -12.26 -11.49
CA LYS A 11 5.84 -11.83 -10.09
C LYS A 11 7.29 -11.71 -9.62
N HIS A 12 8.18 -12.58 -10.13
CA HIS A 12 9.57 -12.69 -9.69
C HIS A 12 10.57 -11.89 -10.53
N ARG A 13 10.14 -11.20 -11.60
CA ARG A 13 11.06 -10.37 -12.38
C ARG A 13 11.40 -9.09 -11.60
N ALA A 14 12.60 -8.57 -11.79
CA ALA A 14 12.96 -7.23 -11.36
C ALA A 14 12.05 -6.18 -12.03
N ILE A 15 11.75 -5.11 -11.31
CA ILE A 15 11.02 -3.99 -11.88
C ILE A 15 11.86 -3.27 -12.95
N THR A 16 11.17 -2.56 -13.85
CA THR A 16 11.81 -1.65 -14.80
C THR A 16 11.96 -0.27 -14.19
N SER A 17 12.86 0.56 -14.72
CA SER A 17 13.02 1.96 -14.29
C SER A 17 11.73 2.78 -14.42
N TYR A 18 10.87 2.45 -15.38
CA TYR A 18 9.54 3.06 -15.48
C TYR A 18 8.67 2.72 -14.27
N GLN A 19 8.66 1.46 -13.82
CA GLN A 19 7.89 1.03 -12.66
C GLN A 19 8.46 1.63 -11.36
N GLU A 20 9.78 1.73 -11.25
CA GLU A 20 10.46 2.43 -10.16
C GLU A 20 10.05 3.91 -10.07
N GLN A 21 10.12 4.63 -11.20
CA GLN A 21 9.66 6.02 -11.27
C GLN A 21 8.20 6.14 -10.81
N ARG A 22 7.35 5.19 -11.19
CA ARG A 22 5.94 5.20 -10.80
C ARG A 22 5.72 4.91 -9.32
N LEU A 23 6.61 4.18 -8.65
CA LEU A 23 6.59 4.07 -7.18
C LEU A 23 7.00 5.38 -6.51
N ASN A 24 8.04 6.04 -7.02
CA ASN A 24 8.46 7.37 -6.52
C ASN A 24 7.32 8.40 -6.66
N GLU A 25 6.63 8.43 -7.80
CA GLU A 25 5.44 9.28 -8.00
C GLU A 25 4.32 8.99 -6.98
N LEU A 26 4.17 7.74 -6.51
CA LEU A 26 3.20 7.41 -5.47
C LEU A 26 3.64 7.91 -4.09
N VAL A 27 4.93 7.86 -3.78
CA VAL A 27 5.47 8.44 -2.54
C VAL A 27 5.24 9.96 -2.54
N ASP A 28 5.56 10.64 -3.64
CA ASP A 28 5.32 12.09 -3.79
C ASP A 28 3.83 12.44 -3.61
N ARG A 29 2.93 11.65 -4.22
CA ARG A 29 1.48 11.83 -4.06
C ARG A 29 1.00 11.58 -2.64
N TYR A 30 1.63 10.66 -1.92
CA TYR A 30 1.35 10.46 -0.49
C TYR A 30 1.76 11.70 0.32
N HIS A 31 2.94 12.27 0.10
CA HIS A 31 3.37 13.50 0.79
C HIS A 31 2.50 14.73 0.45
N GLN A 32 1.87 14.76 -0.73
CA GLN A 32 0.90 15.82 -1.08
C GLN A 32 -0.36 15.79 -0.21
N VAL A 33 -0.79 14.60 0.25
CA VAL A 33 -2.02 14.44 1.03
C VAL A 33 -1.76 14.26 2.53
N GLN A 34 -0.53 13.91 2.91
CA GLN A 34 -0.07 13.75 4.29
C GLN A 34 1.20 14.56 4.52
N THR A 35 1.07 15.72 5.16
CA THR A 35 2.17 16.67 5.37
C THR A 35 2.91 16.51 6.70
N LYS A 36 2.50 15.57 7.56
CA LYS A 36 3.12 15.36 8.88
C LYS A 36 4.05 14.13 8.95
N ASN A 37 3.85 13.15 8.07
CA ASN A 37 4.59 11.89 8.06
C ASN A 37 5.35 11.74 6.74
N PHE A 38 6.49 12.44 6.62
CA PHE A 38 7.39 12.25 5.50
C PHE A 38 8.15 10.92 5.64
N VAL A 39 8.27 10.21 4.53
CA VAL A 39 8.93 8.89 4.43
C VAL A 39 9.68 8.84 3.12
N ASP A 40 10.83 8.18 3.10
CA ASP A 40 11.55 7.91 1.86
C ASP A 40 11.26 6.49 1.32
N GLU A 41 11.94 6.10 0.24
CA GLU A 41 11.75 4.75 -0.33
C GLU A 41 12.15 3.63 0.64
N LEU A 42 13.16 3.83 1.49
CA LEU A 42 13.67 2.82 2.42
C LEU A 42 12.71 2.62 3.59
N ASP A 43 12.12 3.70 4.10
CA ASP A 43 11.02 3.63 5.06
C ASP A 43 9.83 2.87 4.49
N VAL A 44 9.47 3.15 3.24
CA VAL A 44 8.36 2.50 2.55
C VAL A 44 8.62 0.99 2.40
N THR A 45 9.80 0.59 1.92
CA THR A 45 10.14 -0.83 1.78
C THR A 45 10.25 -1.53 3.13
N ARG A 46 10.86 -0.89 4.14
CA ARG A 46 10.98 -1.41 5.50
C ARG A 46 9.60 -1.68 6.12
N VAL A 47 8.70 -0.71 6.05
CA VAL A 47 7.37 -0.82 6.67
C VAL A 47 6.47 -1.81 5.96
N ILE A 48 6.46 -1.82 4.62
CA ILE A 48 5.51 -2.64 3.86
C ILE A 48 6.01 -4.07 3.63
N LEU A 49 7.32 -4.23 3.40
CA LEU A 49 7.94 -5.51 3.04
C LEU A 49 8.79 -6.12 4.15
N GLY A 50 9.17 -5.35 5.18
CA GLY A 50 10.11 -5.79 6.21
C GLY A 50 11.56 -5.84 5.72
N LYS A 51 11.89 -5.13 4.64
CA LYS A 51 13.23 -5.11 4.01
C LYS A 51 13.63 -3.68 3.73
N GLU A 52 14.85 -3.30 4.07
CA GLU A 52 15.40 -1.97 3.80
C GLU A 52 16.24 -2.02 2.51
N VAL A 53 15.55 -1.91 1.38
CA VAL A 53 16.15 -1.95 0.04
C VAL A 53 15.55 -0.84 -0.82
N PRO A 54 16.29 -0.28 -1.80
CA PRO A 54 15.76 0.71 -2.72
C PRO A 54 14.71 0.09 -3.67
N PHE A 55 13.88 0.92 -4.31
CA PHE A 55 12.85 0.42 -5.22
C PHE A 55 13.42 -0.34 -6.42
N SER A 56 14.60 0.05 -6.91
CA SER A 56 15.30 -0.62 -8.02
C SER A 56 15.61 -2.11 -7.78
N GLU A 57 15.68 -2.54 -6.53
CA GLU A 57 15.96 -3.94 -6.15
C GLU A 57 14.69 -4.80 -6.00
N LEU A 58 13.50 -4.21 -6.21
CA LEU A 58 12.24 -4.91 -6.01
C LEU A 58 11.87 -5.84 -7.16
N THR A 59 11.22 -6.94 -6.80
CA THR A 59 10.43 -7.72 -7.75
C THR A 59 9.11 -7.03 -8.08
N VAL A 60 8.49 -7.39 -9.21
CA VAL A 60 7.16 -6.88 -9.57
C VAL A 60 6.11 -7.16 -8.50
N ALA A 61 6.15 -8.31 -7.83
CA ALA A 61 5.21 -8.61 -6.76
C ALA A 61 5.38 -7.67 -5.55
N GLU A 62 6.62 -7.40 -5.16
CA GLU A 62 6.93 -6.48 -4.06
C GLU A 62 6.55 -5.04 -4.42
N ALA A 63 6.84 -4.60 -5.64
CA ALA A 63 6.45 -3.29 -6.14
C ALA A 63 4.92 -3.13 -6.21
N ASN A 64 4.19 -4.15 -6.66
CA ASN A 64 2.72 -4.14 -6.64
C ASN A 64 2.17 -4.03 -5.20
N ARG A 65 2.79 -4.73 -4.24
CA ARG A 65 2.44 -4.62 -2.83
C ARG A 65 2.65 -3.19 -2.31
N ILE A 66 3.81 -2.59 -2.57
CA ILE A 66 4.07 -1.20 -2.18
C ILE A 66 3.06 -0.25 -2.81
N ALA A 67 2.86 -0.35 -4.12
CA ALA A 67 1.90 0.49 -4.84
C ALA A 67 0.48 0.35 -4.26
N ALA A 68 0.08 -0.85 -3.84
CA ALA A 68 -1.21 -1.08 -3.23
C ALA A 68 -1.34 -0.39 -1.87
N HIS A 69 -0.35 -0.54 -1.00
CA HIS A 69 -0.30 0.15 0.29
C HIS A 69 -0.29 1.67 0.14
N LEU A 70 0.51 2.23 -0.76
CA LEU A 70 0.53 3.67 -1.01
C LEU A 70 -0.82 4.18 -1.53
N ASN A 71 -1.45 3.48 -2.48
CA ASN A 71 -2.76 3.89 -2.99
C ASN A 71 -3.87 3.86 -1.93
N VAL A 72 -3.87 2.86 -1.04
CA VAL A 72 -4.81 2.82 0.11
C VAL A 72 -4.60 4.02 1.02
N ARG A 73 -3.35 4.33 1.38
CA ARG A 73 -3.02 5.46 2.27
C ARG A 73 -3.37 6.80 1.63
N ILE A 74 -3.06 6.97 0.34
CA ILE A 74 -3.46 8.16 -0.43
C ILE A 74 -4.98 8.31 -0.41
N ALA A 75 -5.72 7.23 -0.68
CA ALA A 75 -7.19 7.27 -0.68
C ALA A 75 -7.75 7.61 0.71
N LEU A 76 -7.17 7.06 1.77
CA LEU A 76 -7.52 7.35 3.16
C LEU A 76 -7.40 8.86 3.45
N HIS A 77 -6.23 9.43 3.20
CA HIS A 77 -5.98 10.87 3.45
C HIS A 77 -6.75 11.81 2.52
N THR A 78 -7.08 11.36 1.31
CA THR A 78 -7.81 12.18 0.33
C THR A 78 -9.32 12.22 0.60
N TYR A 79 -9.92 11.07 0.91
CA TYR A 79 -11.39 10.92 0.88
C TYR A 79 -12.02 10.65 2.25
N PHE A 80 -11.21 10.29 3.25
CA PHE A 80 -11.68 9.85 4.56
C PHE A 80 -10.96 10.58 5.70
N LYS A 81 -10.46 11.79 5.43
CA LYS A 81 -9.74 12.60 6.42
C LYS A 81 -10.55 12.84 7.70
N ASP A 82 -11.87 12.99 7.58
CA ASP A 82 -12.77 13.30 8.70
C ASP A 82 -12.92 12.17 9.72
N VAL A 83 -12.52 10.94 9.37
CA VAL A 83 -12.58 9.77 10.27
C VAL A 83 -11.20 9.39 10.81
N MET A 84 -10.15 10.13 10.45
CA MET A 84 -8.80 9.90 10.95
C MET A 84 -8.68 10.33 12.42
N PRO A 85 -7.87 9.61 13.23
CA PRO A 85 -7.70 9.98 14.63
C PRO A 85 -6.81 11.22 14.73
N GLU A 86 -6.96 11.95 15.84
CA GLU A 86 -6.03 13.00 16.24
C GLU A 86 -5.31 12.58 17.53
N PRO A 87 -3.96 12.44 17.53
CA PRO A 87 -3.04 12.66 16.41
C PRO A 87 -3.11 11.56 15.32
N LEU A 88 -2.68 11.91 14.10
CA LEU A 88 -2.60 10.96 12.98
C LEU A 88 -1.61 9.83 13.32
N PRO A 89 -1.92 8.58 12.94
CA PRO A 89 -1.00 7.47 13.16
C PRO A 89 0.27 7.68 12.31
N PRO A 90 1.45 7.27 12.80
CA PRO A 90 2.67 7.26 12.00
C PRO A 90 2.56 6.28 10.82
N PHE A 91 3.42 6.43 9.81
CA PHE A 91 3.37 5.61 8.60
C PHE A 91 3.44 4.11 8.93
N GLU A 92 4.25 3.72 9.92
CA GLU A 92 4.42 2.35 10.40
C GLU A 92 3.13 1.69 10.87
N THR A 93 2.24 2.43 11.54
CA THR A 93 1.07 1.86 12.24
C THR A 93 -0.26 2.27 11.63
N GLU A 94 -0.27 3.17 10.66
CA GLU A 94 -1.50 3.65 10.02
C GLU A 94 -2.32 2.53 9.37
N THR A 95 -1.70 1.53 8.74
CA THR A 95 -2.44 0.39 8.19
C THR A 95 -2.98 -0.51 9.29
N LEU A 96 -2.25 -0.69 10.41
CA LEU A 96 -2.75 -1.44 11.57
C LEU A 96 -3.96 -0.74 12.21
N TRP A 97 -3.94 0.59 12.26
CA TRP A 97 -5.10 1.37 12.70
C TRP A 97 -6.29 1.17 11.76
N LEU A 98 -6.07 1.29 10.44
CA LEU A 98 -7.13 1.13 9.44
C LEU A 98 -7.73 -0.29 9.46
N GLU A 99 -6.91 -1.31 9.70
CA GLU A 99 -7.35 -2.72 9.80
C GLU A 99 -8.34 -2.97 10.95
N ASN A 100 -8.35 -2.13 11.99
CA ASN A 100 -9.29 -2.27 13.11
C ASN A 100 -10.73 -1.89 12.76
N ASP A 101 -10.95 -1.12 11.69
CA ASP A 101 -12.29 -0.81 11.16
C ASP A 101 -12.45 -1.42 9.78
N ARG A 102 -13.05 -2.62 9.75
CA ARG A 102 -13.22 -3.37 8.51
C ARG A 102 -14.10 -2.64 7.49
N HIS A 103 -15.14 -1.94 7.96
CA HIS A 103 -16.05 -1.21 7.09
C HIS A 103 -15.36 -0.01 6.45
N LEU A 104 -14.57 0.74 7.22
CA LEU A 104 -13.75 1.81 6.67
C LEU A 104 -12.72 1.27 5.69
N LEU A 105 -12.00 0.20 6.05
CA LEU A 105 -11.01 -0.42 5.19
C LEU A 105 -11.58 -0.82 3.83
N ASP A 106 -12.73 -1.51 3.80
CA ASP A 106 -13.37 -1.94 2.55
C ASP A 106 -13.76 -0.74 1.67
N ARG A 107 -14.24 0.36 2.28
CA ARG A 107 -14.54 1.62 1.58
C ARG A 107 -13.29 2.29 1.02
N VAL A 108 -12.20 2.30 1.78
CA VAL A 108 -10.91 2.87 1.36
C VAL A 108 -10.33 2.07 0.20
N ILE A 109 -10.31 0.74 0.27
CA ILE A 109 -9.86 -0.14 -0.83
C ILE A 109 -10.71 0.09 -2.08
N ALA A 110 -12.04 0.14 -1.94
CA ALA A 110 -12.94 0.40 -3.07
C ALA A 110 -12.62 1.75 -3.75
N ARG A 111 -12.17 2.74 -2.97
CA ARG A 111 -11.80 4.06 -3.49
C ARG A 111 -10.39 4.11 -4.08
N ALA A 112 -9.44 3.40 -3.49
CA ALA A 112 -8.07 3.25 -4.00
C ALA A 112 -8.04 2.53 -5.36
N GLY A 113 -8.98 1.61 -5.58
CA GLY A 113 -9.18 0.87 -6.82
C GLY A 113 -9.35 -0.62 -6.54
N TRP A 114 -10.19 -1.30 -7.32
CA TRP A 114 -10.51 -2.71 -7.07
C TRP A 114 -9.30 -3.65 -7.09
N ASP A 115 -8.28 -3.36 -7.90
CA ASP A 115 -7.06 -4.18 -7.97
C ASP A 115 -6.17 -4.06 -6.73
N THR A 116 -6.45 -3.12 -5.82
CA THR A 116 -5.65 -2.86 -4.61
C THR A 116 -5.88 -3.93 -3.55
N GLY A 117 -7.07 -4.51 -3.51
CA GLY A 117 -7.43 -5.51 -2.50
C GLY A 117 -6.52 -6.74 -2.52
N GLU A 118 -6.14 -7.24 -3.70
CA GLU A 118 -5.32 -8.46 -3.85
C GLU A 118 -3.90 -8.31 -3.26
N TYR A 119 -3.36 -7.10 -3.30
CA TYR A 119 -1.98 -6.81 -2.90
C TYR A 119 -1.88 -6.09 -1.54
N PHE A 120 -2.96 -5.43 -1.11
CA PHE A 120 -3.04 -4.76 0.18
C PHE A 120 -3.46 -5.71 1.30
N LEU A 121 -4.54 -6.44 1.07
CA LEU A 121 -4.94 -7.50 1.98
C LEU A 121 -3.95 -8.63 1.71
N SER A 122 -3.09 -8.98 2.68
CA SER A 122 -2.39 -10.26 2.62
C SER A 122 -3.39 -11.33 2.17
N PRO A 123 -3.00 -12.28 1.29
CA PRO A 123 -3.89 -13.38 0.97
C PRO A 123 -4.35 -13.94 2.30
N HIS A 124 -5.65 -13.81 2.59
CA HIS A 124 -6.24 -14.38 3.79
C HIS A 124 -5.68 -15.80 3.91
N PRO A 125 -5.39 -16.32 5.12
CA PRO A 125 -5.39 -17.76 5.24
C PRO A 125 -6.77 -18.19 4.76
N LEU A 126 -6.84 -18.78 3.56
CA LEU A 126 -7.98 -19.59 3.13
C LEU A 126 -8.28 -20.43 4.35
N ASP A 127 -9.45 -20.18 4.95
CA ASP A 127 -9.99 -20.82 6.12
C ASP A 127 -8.93 -21.51 7.01
N LYS A 128 -8.74 -21.03 8.24
CA LYS A 128 -8.45 -21.99 9.30
C LYS A 128 -9.60 -22.99 9.25
N VAL A 129 -9.39 -24.09 8.51
CA VAL A 129 -10.21 -25.29 8.55
C VAL A 129 -10.31 -25.56 10.03
N SER A 130 -11.50 -25.30 10.56
CA SER A 130 -11.86 -25.69 11.90
C SER A 130 -11.68 -27.20 11.90
N LYS A 131 -10.53 -27.66 12.37
CA LYS A 131 -10.34 -29.06 12.73
C LYS A 131 -11.22 -29.26 13.96
N ARG A 132 -12.49 -29.57 13.70
CA ARG A 132 -13.28 -30.41 14.59
C ARG A 132 -12.79 -31.83 14.46
#